data_AF-A0A349LPB5-F1
#
_entry.id   AF-A0A349LPB5-F1
#
_cell.length_a   1.000
_cell.length_b   1.000
_cell.length_c   1.000
_cell.angle_alpha   90.00
_cell.angle_beta   90.00
_cell.angle_gamma   90.00
#
_symmetry.space_group_name_H-M   'P 1'
#
loop_
_entity.id
_entity.type
_entity.pdbx_description
1 polymer ?
#
loop_
_entity_poly.entity_id
_entity_poly.type
_entity_poly.pdbx_seq_one_letter_code
_entity_poly.pdbx_strand_id
1 'polypeptide(L)'
;MGFWIKHIVAAVALIILAFVILVHPEWIGLVTSSSNGTPAATQSSIPRSSAAQKFTTFYEQLRYSLDSAGERSKEFIVELPDTSGDLQQQLTQRSSSVNALPENWKTEPTTRKFSEGSKVREQMMAYAKSEGIDLYWTLPRDYIVKHYFESNEDYLNTLRDVVGAISSDFENPVGVYFCPKERAAVVTDKLNEHLLHNCRQLNADVDLTKKKKN
;
A
#
# COMPACT_ATOMS: atom_id res chain seq x y z
N MET A 1 -30.96 23.13 -71.20
CA MET A 1 -29.73 23.50 -70.45
C MET A 1 -30.07 24.32 -69.19
N GLY A 2 -31.00 23.89 -68.34
CA GLY A 2 -31.51 24.71 -67.21
C GLY A 2 -31.32 24.11 -65.81
N PHE A 3 -30.74 22.91 -65.71
CA PHE A 3 -30.64 22.18 -64.45
C PHE A 3 -29.46 22.64 -63.58
N TRP A 4 -28.31 22.95 -64.18
CA TRP A 4 -27.09 23.34 -63.46
C TRP A 4 -27.11 24.78 -62.90
N ILE A 5 -27.93 25.66 -63.47
CA ILE A 5 -27.97 27.09 -63.09
C ILE A 5 -28.44 27.26 -61.64
N LYS A 6 -29.42 26.46 -61.19
CA LYS A 6 -29.89 26.49 -59.80
C LYS A 6 -28.80 26.09 -58.80
N HIS A 7 -27.98 25.10 -59.14
CA HIS A 7 -26.90 24.63 -58.29
C HIS A 7 -25.71 25.59 -58.27
N ILE A 8 -25.40 26.23 -59.40
CA ILE A 8 -24.35 27.26 -59.46
C ILE A 8 -24.74 28.49 -58.64
N VAL A 9 -26.00 28.93 -58.70
CA VAL A 9 -26.48 30.05 -57.87
C VAL A 9 -26.39 29.73 -56.38
N ALA A 10 -26.75 28.50 -55.96
CA ALA A 10 -26.63 28.08 -54.57
C ALA A 10 -25.15 28.02 -54.10
N ALA A 11 -24.25 27.54 -54.95
CA ALA A 11 -22.82 27.50 -54.65
C ALA A 11 -22.22 28.91 -54.48
N VAL A 12 -22.57 29.84 -55.38
CA VAL A 12 -22.11 31.23 -55.28
C VAL A 12 -22.65 31.90 -54.02
N ALA A 13 -23.91 31.62 -53.64
CA ALA A 13 -24.49 32.15 -52.40
C ALA A 13 -23.74 31.68 -51.15
N LEU A 14 -23.32 30.41 -51.08
CA LEU A 14 -22.53 29.88 -49.97
C LEU A 14 -21.11 30.47 -49.91
N ILE A 15 -20.49 30.72 -51.06
CA ILE A 15 -19.16 31.34 -51.13
C ILE A 15 -19.24 32.80 -50.66
N ILE A 16 -20.28 33.54 -51.06
CA ILE A 16 -20.50 34.90 -50.58
C ILE A 16 -20.72 34.90 -49.06
N LEU A 17 -21.55 33.98 -48.54
CA LEU A 17 -21.76 33.84 -47.10
C LEU A 17 -20.43 33.60 -46.36
N ALA A 18 -19.62 32.66 -46.84
CA ALA A 18 -18.30 32.37 -46.26
C ALA A 18 -17.36 33.57 -46.31
N PHE A 19 -17.38 34.34 -47.41
CA PHE A 19 -16.57 35.54 -47.55
C PHE A 19 -16.99 36.63 -46.56
N VAL A 20 -18.30 36.87 -46.37
CA VAL A 20 -18.78 37.86 -45.40
C VAL A 20 -18.45 37.43 -43.96
N ILE A 21 -18.49 36.13 -43.65
CA ILE A 21 -18.06 35.59 -42.34
C ILE A 21 -16.58 35.92 -42.07
N LEU A 22 -15.71 35.81 -43.08
CA LEU A 22 -14.28 36.07 -42.95
C LEU A 22 -13.94 37.56 -42.84
N VAL A 23 -14.68 38.43 -43.53
CA VAL A 23 -14.39 39.88 -43.57
C VAL A 23 -14.97 40.63 -42.38
N HIS A 24 -16.10 40.19 -41.83
CA HIS A 24 -16.81 40.92 -40.78
C HIS A 24 -17.06 40.11 -39.51
N PRO A 25 -16.09 39.45 -38.85
CA PRO A 25 -16.33 38.51 -37.75
C PRO A 25 -17.11 39.09 -36.54
N GLU A 26 -17.25 40.41 -36.43
CA GLU A 26 -18.04 41.09 -35.39
C GLU A 26 -19.57 40.90 -35.49
N TRP A 27 -20.16 40.72 -36.68
CA TRP A 27 -21.62 40.55 -36.86
C TRP A 27 -22.20 39.23 -36.29
N ILE A 28 -21.36 38.21 -36.11
CA ILE A 28 -21.75 36.86 -35.67
C ILE A 28 -21.49 36.66 -34.17
N GLY A 29 -21.02 37.69 -33.46
CA GLY A 29 -20.63 37.55 -32.05
C GLY A 29 -19.46 36.57 -31.85
N LEU A 30 -18.69 36.28 -32.90
CA LEU A 30 -17.56 35.35 -32.88
C LEU A 30 -16.28 35.98 -32.29
N VAL A 31 -16.32 37.28 -31.96
CA VAL A 31 -15.23 38.00 -31.30
C VAL A 31 -15.77 38.55 -29.98
N THR A 32 -15.55 37.80 -28.89
CA THR A 32 -15.74 38.34 -27.55
C THR A 32 -14.61 39.32 -27.27
N SER A 33 -14.92 40.61 -27.27
CA SER A 33 -14.02 41.68 -26.80
C SER A 33 -13.61 41.38 -25.36
N SER A 34 -12.44 40.78 -25.18
CA SER A 34 -11.79 40.63 -23.88
C SER A 34 -10.96 41.88 -23.62
N SER A 35 -11.50 42.80 -22.83
CA SER A 35 -10.72 43.91 -22.28
C SER A 35 -9.74 43.40 -21.23
N ASN A 36 -8.47 43.76 -21.42
CA ASN A 36 -7.35 43.77 -20.48
C ASN A 36 -6.58 42.47 -20.22
N GLY A 37 -5.33 42.47 -20.72
CA GLY A 37 -4.20 41.72 -20.15
C GLY A 37 -3.40 40.91 -21.15
N THR A 38 -2.25 41.46 -21.57
CA THR A 38 -0.95 40.88 -21.99
C THR A 38 -0.77 39.37 -22.31
N PRO A 39 0.18 39.01 -23.21
CA PRO A 39 0.10 37.85 -24.10
C PRO A 39 0.78 36.57 -23.60
N ALA A 40 0.52 35.47 -24.34
CA ALA A 40 1.25 34.20 -24.44
C ALA A 40 0.81 33.03 -23.52
N ALA A 41 -0.06 32.17 -24.07
CA ALA A 41 0.18 30.73 -24.28
C ALA A 41 -1.12 30.06 -24.70
N THR A 42 -1.10 29.39 -25.86
CA THR A 42 -2.17 28.54 -26.37
C THR A 42 -2.56 27.47 -25.36
N GLN A 43 -3.72 27.61 -24.71
CA GLN A 43 -4.46 26.50 -24.16
C GLN A 43 -5.91 26.65 -24.57
N SER A 44 -6.40 25.69 -25.37
CA SER A 44 -7.81 25.51 -25.65
C SER A 44 -8.55 25.28 -24.33
N SER A 45 -9.13 26.33 -23.76
CA SER A 45 -10.05 26.23 -22.63
C SER A 45 -11.45 26.00 -23.18
N ILE A 46 -11.81 24.73 -23.38
CA ILE A 46 -13.22 24.36 -23.26
C ILE A 46 -13.65 24.83 -21.86
N PRO A 47 -14.71 25.65 -21.71
CA PRO A 47 -15.19 26.07 -20.40
C PRO A 47 -15.59 24.81 -19.62
N ARG A 48 -14.71 24.36 -18.71
CA ARG A 48 -15.01 23.24 -17.82
C ARG A 48 -16.20 23.69 -16.98
N SER A 49 -17.28 22.91 -17.00
CA SER A 49 -18.44 23.18 -16.14
C SER A 49 -17.98 23.30 -14.68
N SER A 50 -18.66 24.12 -13.88
CA SER A 50 -18.33 24.32 -12.46
C SER A 50 -18.26 23.01 -11.67
N ALA A 51 -18.96 21.95 -12.13
CA ALA A 51 -18.86 20.60 -11.62
C ALA A 51 -17.51 19.93 -11.92
N ALA A 52 -17.03 19.99 -13.17
CA ALA A 52 -15.74 19.40 -13.56
C ALA A 52 -14.56 20.02 -12.80
N GLN A 53 -14.59 21.34 -12.59
CA GLN A 53 -13.56 22.04 -11.80
C GLN A 53 -13.55 21.58 -10.33
N LYS A 54 -14.73 21.38 -9.71
CA LYS A 54 -14.83 20.87 -8.34
C LYS A 54 -14.31 19.43 -8.20
N PHE A 55 -14.58 18.56 -9.17
CA PHE A 55 -14.03 17.21 -9.18
C PHE A 55 -12.51 17.22 -9.36
N THR A 56 -11.97 18.04 -10.27
CA THR A 56 -10.51 18.19 -10.42
C THR A 56 -9.87 18.64 -9.11
N THR A 57 -10.39 19.67 -8.46
CA THR A 57 -9.87 20.14 -7.17
C THR A 57 -9.98 19.08 -6.08
N PHE A 58 -11.07 18.31 -6.04
CA PHE A 58 -11.21 17.20 -5.10
C PHE A 58 -10.14 16.11 -5.33
N TYR A 59 -9.93 15.69 -6.57
CA TYR A 59 -8.91 14.68 -6.90
C TYR A 59 -7.49 15.18 -6.61
N GLU A 60 -7.20 16.45 -6.88
CA GLU A 60 -5.92 17.08 -6.52
C GLU A 60 -5.68 17.07 -5.01
N GLN A 61 -6.67 17.48 -4.22
CA GLN A 61 -6.59 17.48 -2.77
C GLN A 61 -6.47 16.05 -2.20
N LEU A 62 -7.24 15.11 -2.74
CA LEU A 62 -7.16 13.70 -2.36
C LEU A 62 -5.76 13.14 -2.66
N ARG A 63 -5.25 13.35 -3.88
CA ARG A 63 -3.93 12.86 -4.26
C ARG A 63 -2.83 13.46 -3.38
N TYR A 64 -2.86 14.77 -3.15
CA TYR A 64 -1.90 15.43 -2.24
C TYR A 64 -1.96 14.86 -0.82
N SER A 65 -3.17 14.60 -0.31
CA SER A 65 -3.34 13.98 1.00
C SER A 65 -2.74 12.57 1.07
N LEU A 66 -2.92 11.75 0.03
CA LEU A 66 -2.38 10.39 -0.06
C LEU A 66 -0.85 10.40 -0.21
N ASP A 67 -0.31 11.27 -1.06
CA ASP A 67 1.14 11.41 -1.25
C ASP A 67 1.82 11.83 0.06
N SER A 68 1.25 12.82 0.76
CA SER A 68 1.79 13.26 2.06
C SER A 68 1.58 12.25 3.19
N ALA A 69 0.57 11.39 3.12
CA ALA A 69 0.38 10.28 4.05
C ALA A 69 1.43 9.17 3.80
N GLY A 70 1.71 8.86 2.54
CA GLY A 70 2.73 7.90 2.13
C GLY A 70 4.15 8.34 2.50
N GLU A 71 4.43 9.64 2.42
CA GLU A 71 5.73 10.19 2.86
C GLU A 71 5.92 10.08 4.37
N ARG A 72 4.89 10.43 5.16
CA ARG A 72 4.91 10.26 6.62
C ARG A 72 4.98 8.80 7.04
N SER A 73 4.42 7.85 6.28
CA SER A 73 4.53 6.43 6.64
C SER A 73 5.95 5.88 6.53
N LYS A 74 6.79 6.45 5.64
CA LYS A 74 8.18 6.00 5.47
C LYS A 74 9.04 6.24 6.72
N GLU A 75 8.71 7.26 7.52
CA GLU A 75 9.40 7.55 8.79
C GLU A 75 9.28 6.41 9.81
N PHE A 76 8.21 5.61 9.71
CA PHE A 76 7.93 4.50 10.62
C PHE A 76 8.41 3.15 10.11
N ILE A 77 9.22 3.12 9.05
CA ILE A 77 9.75 1.90 8.44
C ILE A 77 11.27 1.93 8.58
N VAL A 78 11.82 0.88 9.19
CA VAL A 78 13.25 0.68 9.35
C VAL A 78 13.68 -0.46 8.46
N GLU A 79 14.60 -0.20 7.54
CA GLU A 79 15.17 -1.25 6.68
C GLU A 79 16.15 -2.11 7.49
N LEU A 80 16.05 -3.43 7.31
CA LEU A 80 16.89 -4.42 7.96
C LEU A 80 17.65 -5.25 6.91
N PRO A 81 18.87 -5.71 7.25
CA PRO A 81 19.54 -6.70 6.43
C PRO A 81 18.74 -8.00 6.43
N ASP A 82 18.63 -8.60 5.26
CA ASP A 82 18.00 -9.89 5.09
C ASP A 82 18.88 -11.01 5.67
N THR A 83 18.35 -11.71 6.67
CA THR A 83 19.03 -12.81 7.37
C THR A 83 18.42 -14.18 7.07
N SER A 84 17.53 -14.27 6.07
CA SER A 84 16.86 -15.51 5.68
C SER A 84 17.82 -16.64 5.25
N GLY A 85 18.98 -16.29 4.69
CA GLY A 85 19.99 -17.27 4.24
C GLY A 85 20.62 -18.07 5.38
N ASP A 86 20.81 -17.44 6.55
CA ASP A 86 21.47 -18.07 7.71
C ASP A 86 20.47 -18.76 8.65
N LEU A 87 19.17 -18.59 8.40
CA LEU A 87 18.10 -19.02 9.30
C LEU A 87 18.15 -20.52 9.61
N GLN A 88 18.34 -21.36 8.58
CA GLN A 88 18.39 -22.81 8.76
C GLN A 88 19.57 -23.22 9.64
N GLN A 89 20.74 -22.62 9.43
CA GLN A 89 21.93 -22.90 10.24
C GLN A 89 21.72 -22.49 11.70
N GLN A 90 21.15 -21.31 11.93
CA GLN A 90 20.87 -20.80 13.27
C GLN A 90 19.87 -21.67 14.03
N LEU A 91 18.78 -22.09 13.36
CA LEU A 91 17.78 -23.00 13.92
C LEU A 91 18.38 -24.37 14.24
N THR A 92 19.17 -24.93 13.32
CA THR A 92 19.84 -26.22 13.52
C THR A 92 20.79 -26.17 14.72
N GLN A 93 21.62 -25.13 14.81
CA GLN A 93 22.53 -24.93 15.94
C GLN A 93 21.78 -24.81 17.26
N ARG A 94 20.65 -24.11 17.26
CA ARG A 94 19.81 -23.96 18.46
C ARG A 94 19.15 -25.27 18.87
N SER A 95 18.66 -26.07 17.93
CA SER A 95 18.06 -27.39 18.21
C SER A 95 18.99 -28.31 19.01
N SER A 96 20.31 -28.13 18.87
CA SER A 96 21.33 -28.91 19.56
C SER A 96 21.65 -28.37 20.97
N SER A 97 21.27 -27.13 21.28
CA SER A 97 21.59 -26.48 22.57
C SER A 97 20.38 -26.33 23.50
N VAL A 98 19.16 -26.52 22.99
CA VAL A 98 17.92 -26.35 23.77
C VAL A 98 17.09 -27.63 23.81
N ASN A 99 16.36 -27.82 24.90
CA ASN A 99 15.38 -28.89 25.00
C ASN A 99 14.10 -28.50 24.26
N ALA A 100 13.54 -29.45 23.51
CA ALA A 100 12.30 -29.23 22.76
C ALA A 100 11.12 -28.87 23.69
N LEU A 101 10.27 -27.96 23.22
CA LEU A 101 8.99 -27.66 23.84
C LEU A 101 7.88 -28.58 23.31
N PRO A 102 6.77 -28.73 24.06
CA PRO A 102 5.57 -29.40 23.56
C PRO A 102 5.03 -28.73 22.28
N GLU A 103 4.48 -29.50 21.35
CA GLU A 103 3.91 -28.94 20.11
C GLU A 103 2.72 -28.00 20.36
N ASN A 104 1.97 -28.25 21.43
CA ASN A 104 0.85 -27.42 21.90
C ASN A 104 1.29 -26.35 22.90
N TRP A 105 2.60 -26.03 22.96
CA TRP A 105 3.10 -24.99 23.86
C TRP A 105 2.39 -23.66 23.61
N LYS A 106 1.93 -23.07 24.71
CA LYS A 106 1.32 -21.74 24.80
C LYS A 106 1.70 -21.15 26.14
N THR A 107 1.80 -19.84 26.18
CA THR A 107 1.94 -19.10 27.43
C THR A 107 0.60 -18.67 27.96
N GLU A 108 0.55 -18.36 29.25
CA GLU A 108 -0.60 -17.66 29.81
C GLU A 108 -0.81 -16.31 29.11
N PRO A 109 -2.07 -15.88 28.92
CA PRO A 109 -2.36 -14.55 28.40
C PRO A 109 -1.78 -13.47 29.33
N THR A 110 -1.01 -12.56 28.76
CA THR A 110 -0.42 -11.44 29.50
C THR A 110 -0.54 -10.15 28.69
N THR A 111 -0.68 -9.03 29.40
CA THR A 111 -0.74 -7.71 28.76
C THR A 111 0.63 -7.30 28.23
N ARG A 112 0.80 -7.34 26.90
CA ARG A 112 2.00 -6.86 26.21
C ARG A 112 1.74 -5.46 25.67
N LYS A 113 2.64 -4.54 26.00
CA LYS A 113 2.47 -3.10 25.76
C LYS A 113 3.47 -2.61 24.74
N PHE A 114 2.94 -2.04 23.67
CA PHE A 114 3.74 -1.49 22.59
C PHE A 114 3.78 0.02 22.70
N SER A 115 4.97 0.55 22.97
CA SER A 115 5.16 1.97 23.26
C SER A 115 5.33 2.74 21.95
N GLU A 116 4.76 3.94 21.88
CA GLU A 116 4.97 4.84 20.75
C GLU A 116 6.48 5.11 20.54
N GLY A 117 6.91 5.11 19.28
CA GLY A 117 8.31 5.31 18.90
C GLY A 117 9.23 4.10 19.08
N SER A 118 8.73 3.00 19.68
CA SER A 118 9.49 1.76 19.81
C SER A 118 9.43 0.90 18.54
N LYS A 119 10.42 0.04 18.35
CA LYS A 119 10.47 -0.91 17.23
C LYS A 119 9.75 -2.20 17.58
N VAL A 120 8.82 -2.61 16.72
CA VAL A 120 7.97 -3.78 16.92
C VAL A 120 8.81 -5.04 17.10
N ARG A 121 9.81 -5.25 16.23
CA ARG A 121 10.71 -6.41 16.32
C ARG A 121 11.43 -6.48 17.67
N GLU A 122 11.97 -5.36 18.15
CA GLU A 122 12.75 -5.33 19.40
C GLU A 122 11.89 -5.70 20.61
N GLN A 123 10.67 -5.15 20.69
CA GLN A 123 9.76 -5.50 21.77
C GLN A 123 9.31 -6.95 21.69
N MET A 124 8.99 -7.45 20.50
CA MET A 124 8.63 -8.86 20.30
C MET A 124 9.77 -9.82 20.63
N MET A 125 11.02 -9.45 20.35
CA MET A 125 12.18 -10.22 20.76
C MET A 125 12.37 -10.20 22.28
N ALA A 126 12.11 -9.07 22.95
CA ALA A 126 12.17 -8.97 24.40
C ALA A 126 11.11 -9.85 25.07
N TYR A 127 9.88 -9.85 24.56
CA TYR A 127 8.81 -10.72 25.04
C TYR A 127 9.13 -12.21 24.83
N ALA A 128 9.65 -12.58 23.66
CA ALA A 128 10.09 -13.95 23.38
C ALA A 128 11.07 -14.45 24.44
N LYS A 129 12.12 -13.65 24.71
CA LYS A 129 13.15 -13.97 25.70
C LYS A 129 12.59 -14.13 27.10
N SER A 130 11.62 -13.28 27.48
CA SER A 130 10.96 -13.39 28.80
C SER A 130 10.18 -14.69 28.98
N GLU A 131 9.75 -15.31 27.88
CA GLU A 131 9.00 -16.57 27.86
C GLU A 131 9.90 -17.79 27.57
N GLY A 132 11.21 -17.57 27.42
CA GLY A 132 12.19 -18.63 27.18
C GLY A 132 12.13 -19.22 25.77
N ILE A 133 11.75 -18.42 24.78
CA ILE A 133 11.86 -18.74 23.35
C ILE A 133 12.60 -17.61 22.62
N ASP A 134 13.16 -17.90 21.45
CA ASP A 134 13.79 -16.85 20.62
C ASP A 134 12.92 -16.52 19.42
N LEU A 135 12.93 -15.24 19.02
CA LEU A 135 12.30 -14.77 17.80
C LEU A 135 13.35 -14.54 16.72
N TYR A 136 13.24 -15.26 15.62
CA TYR A 136 13.98 -15.04 14.40
C TYR A 136 13.15 -14.19 13.44
N TRP A 137 13.61 -12.97 13.18
CA TRP A 137 12.96 -12.03 12.28
C TRP A 137 13.82 -11.84 11.05
N THR A 138 13.37 -12.39 9.92
CA THR A 138 14.11 -12.36 8.65
C THR A 138 13.54 -11.38 7.63
N LEU A 139 12.47 -10.66 8.00
CA LEU A 139 11.87 -9.68 7.10
C LEU A 139 12.84 -8.52 6.84
N PRO A 140 12.86 -7.97 5.61
CA PRO A 140 13.75 -6.88 5.23
C PRO A 140 13.38 -5.53 5.87
N ARG A 141 12.31 -5.48 6.66
CA ARG A 141 11.80 -4.27 7.31
C ARG A 141 11.34 -4.57 8.73
N ASP A 142 11.41 -3.53 9.56
CA ASP A 142 10.84 -3.41 10.88
C ASP A 142 10.00 -2.13 10.95
N TYR A 143 9.09 -2.06 11.91
CA TYR A 143 8.12 -0.98 12.00
C TYR A 143 8.22 -0.28 13.35
N ILE A 144 8.07 1.04 13.32
CA ILE A 144 7.97 1.87 14.51
C ILE A 144 6.49 2.01 14.87
N VAL A 145 6.19 1.78 16.15
CA VAL A 145 4.85 1.91 16.70
C VAL A 145 4.40 3.36 16.64
N LYS A 146 3.34 3.64 15.86
CA LYS A 146 2.80 5.00 15.68
C LYS A 146 2.03 5.50 16.90
N HIS A 147 1.28 4.61 17.54
CA HIS A 147 0.46 4.92 18.70
C HIS A 147 0.54 3.77 19.68
N TYR A 148 0.49 4.06 20.98
CA TYR A 148 0.45 3.03 22.01
C TYR A 148 -0.67 2.03 21.74
N PHE A 149 -0.36 0.75 21.86
CA PHE A 149 -1.36 -0.31 21.84
C PHE A 149 -0.95 -1.44 22.78
N GLU A 150 -1.91 -2.26 23.16
CA GLU A 150 -1.69 -3.42 24.01
C GLU A 150 -2.39 -4.65 23.45
N SER A 151 -1.79 -5.82 23.69
CA SER A 151 -2.36 -7.12 23.38
C SER A 151 -2.52 -7.91 24.68
N ASN A 152 -3.68 -8.53 24.85
CA ASN A 152 -4.04 -9.32 26.04
C ASN A 152 -4.15 -10.82 25.69
N GLU A 153 -3.22 -11.33 24.90
CA GLU A 153 -3.25 -12.71 24.40
C GLU A 153 -2.00 -13.51 24.80
N ASP A 154 -1.85 -14.73 24.29
CA ASP A 154 -0.57 -15.44 24.32
C ASP A 154 0.43 -14.80 23.34
N TYR A 155 1.72 -15.11 23.49
CA TYR A 155 2.76 -14.50 22.67
C TYR A 155 2.66 -14.88 21.20
N LEU A 156 2.32 -16.13 20.90
CA LEU A 156 2.26 -16.64 19.54
C LEU A 156 1.10 -15.99 18.76
N ASN A 157 -0.03 -15.76 19.42
CA ASN A 157 -1.17 -15.04 18.83
C ASN A 157 -0.85 -13.55 18.70
N THR A 158 -0.25 -12.94 19.72
CA THR A 158 0.21 -11.54 19.62
C THR A 158 1.16 -11.36 18.44
N LEU A 159 2.12 -12.29 18.25
CA LEU A 159 3.03 -12.28 17.11
C LEU A 159 2.29 -12.45 15.79
N ARG A 160 1.36 -13.40 15.71
CA ARG A 160 0.52 -13.62 14.52
C ARG A 160 -0.26 -12.37 14.15
N ASP A 161 -0.86 -11.68 15.12
CA ASP A 161 -1.72 -10.53 14.88
C ASP A 161 -0.90 -9.31 14.48
N VAL A 162 0.24 -9.07 15.15
CA VAL A 162 1.20 -8.02 14.78
C VAL A 162 1.72 -8.24 13.36
N VAL A 163 2.16 -9.46 13.04
CA VAL A 163 2.64 -9.78 11.69
C VAL A 163 1.52 -9.70 10.66
N GLY A 164 0.31 -10.14 11.02
CA GLY A 164 -0.89 -10.01 10.18
C GLY A 164 -1.18 -8.56 9.80
N ALA A 165 -1.02 -7.64 10.75
CA ALA A 165 -1.23 -6.20 10.53
C ALA A 165 -0.20 -5.57 9.58
N ILE A 166 1.05 -6.07 9.54
CA ILE A 166 2.10 -5.57 8.64
C ILE A 166 2.23 -6.40 7.35
N SER A 167 1.54 -7.53 7.24
CA SER A 167 1.72 -8.48 6.13
C SER A 167 1.40 -7.89 4.75
N SER A 168 0.50 -6.90 4.67
CA SER A 168 0.15 -6.20 3.42
C SER A 168 1.28 -5.38 2.83
N ASP A 169 2.28 -5.04 3.64
CA ASP A 169 3.36 -4.15 3.25
C ASP A 169 4.51 -4.92 2.60
N PHE A 170 4.40 -6.25 2.47
CA PHE A 170 5.37 -7.13 1.84
C PHE A 170 4.82 -7.67 0.51
N GLU A 171 5.70 -7.82 -0.47
CA GLU A 171 5.34 -8.35 -1.80
C GLU A 171 5.01 -9.85 -1.71
N ASN A 172 5.76 -10.58 -0.89
CA ASN A 172 5.56 -12.00 -0.64
C ASN A 172 4.73 -12.22 0.64
N PRO A 173 3.95 -13.31 0.70
CA PRO A 173 3.18 -13.64 1.89
C PRO A 173 4.12 -13.92 3.06
N VAL A 174 3.98 -13.14 4.13
CA VAL A 174 4.75 -13.35 5.36
C VAL A 174 4.18 -14.55 6.12
N GLY A 175 5.03 -15.53 6.42
CA GLY A 175 4.74 -16.68 7.28
C GLY A 175 5.18 -16.45 8.71
N VAL A 176 4.35 -16.91 9.66
CA VAL A 176 4.71 -16.99 11.08
C VAL A 176 4.74 -18.46 11.48
N TYR A 177 5.88 -18.92 11.97
CA TYR A 177 6.11 -20.31 12.34
C TYR A 177 6.53 -20.43 13.79
N PHE A 178 6.09 -21.50 14.44
CA PHE A 178 6.57 -21.92 15.75
C PHE A 178 7.28 -23.27 15.61
N CYS A 179 8.54 -23.32 16.02
CA CYS A 179 9.44 -24.45 15.92
C CYS A 179 9.71 -25.01 17.34
N PRO A 180 9.02 -26.09 17.75
CA PRO A 180 9.08 -26.58 19.13
C PRO A 180 10.47 -27.14 19.50
N LYS A 181 11.14 -27.82 18.56
CA LYS A 181 12.46 -28.41 18.78
C LYS A 181 13.53 -27.36 19.04
N GLU A 182 13.44 -26.23 18.34
CA GLU A 182 14.36 -25.11 18.41
C GLU A 182 13.98 -24.07 19.49
N ARG A 183 12.85 -24.22 20.18
CA ARG A 183 12.29 -23.17 21.07
C ARG A 183 12.31 -21.79 20.41
N ALA A 184 11.78 -21.74 19.19
CA ALA A 184 11.90 -20.57 18.35
C ALA A 184 10.58 -20.22 17.67
N ALA A 185 10.28 -18.93 17.61
CA ALA A 185 9.30 -18.36 16.70
C ALA A 185 10.05 -17.74 15.51
N VAL A 186 9.52 -17.90 14.31
CA VAL A 186 10.17 -17.45 13.07
C VAL A 186 9.18 -16.65 12.25
N VAL A 187 9.62 -15.48 11.78
CA VAL A 187 8.89 -14.63 10.85
C VAL A 187 9.73 -14.47 9.59
N THR A 188 9.16 -14.88 8.45
CA THR A 188 9.85 -14.85 7.16
C THR A 188 8.87 -14.66 6.01
N ASP A 189 9.31 -13.98 4.95
CA ASP A 189 8.59 -13.83 3.68
C ASP A 189 9.14 -14.79 2.60
N LYS A 190 10.11 -15.65 2.95
CA LYS A 190 10.72 -16.62 2.05
C LYS A 190 10.33 -18.04 2.37
N LEU A 191 10.31 -18.87 1.32
CA LEU A 191 10.10 -20.31 1.45
C LEU A 191 11.34 -20.95 2.07
N ASN A 192 11.13 -21.80 3.08
CA ASN A 192 12.19 -22.57 3.73
C ASN A 192 11.69 -23.98 4.06
N GLU A 193 12.31 -25.00 3.48
CA GLU A 193 11.91 -26.40 3.66
C GLU A 193 12.00 -26.86 5.12
N HIS A 194 13.00 -26.37 5.88
CA HIS A 194 13.15 -26.71 7.29
C HIS A 194 11.93 -26.28 8.11
N LEU A 195 11.38 -25.10 7.82
CA LEU A 195 10.20 -24.58 8.51
C LEU A 195 8.94 -25.39 8.18
N LEU A 196 8.80 -25.83 6.93
CA LEU A 196 7.64 -26.62 6.50
C LEU A 196 7.59 -28.01 7.15
N HIS A 197 8.76 -28.61 7.40
CA HIS A 197 8.84 -29.96 7.95
C HIS A 197 8.95 -30.02 9.48
N ASN A 198 9.56 -29.02 10.12
CA ASN A 198 9.84 -29.05 11.56
C ASN A 198 9.03 -28.05 12.39
N CYS A 199 8.28 -27.14 11.75
CA CYS A 199 7.58 -26.08 12.45
C CYS A 199 6.09 -26.06 12.10
N ARG A 200 5.29 -25.54 13.04
CA ARG A 200 3.85 -25.29 12.83
C ARG A 200 3.65 -23.86 12.35
N GLN A 201 3.00 -23.69 11.21
CA GLN A 201 2.59 -22.37 10.73
C GLN A 201 1.38 -21.86 11.54
N LEU A 202 1.46 -20.63 12.06
CA LEU A 202 0.43 -20.03 12.92
C LEU A 202 -0.60 -19.19 12.16
N ASN A 203 -0.24 -18.70 10.98
CA ASN A 203 -1.09 -17.84 10.16
C ASN A 203 -1.77 -18.56 8.98
N ALA A 204 -1.63 -19.88 8.86
CA ALA A 204 -2.28 -20.68 7.82
C ALA A 204 -3.82 -20.63 7.90
N ASP A 205 -4.39 -20.51 9.10
CA ASP A 205 -5.85 -20.45 9.30
C ASP A 205 -6.48 -19.10 8.90
N VAL A 206 -5.70 -18.02 8.83
CA VAL A 206 -6.20 -16.68 8.48
C VAL A 206 -6.65 -16.65 7.01
N ASP A 207 -6.03 -17.44 6.14
CA ASP A 207 -6.39 -17.52 4.72
C ASP A 207 -7.72 -18.29 4.50
N LEU A 208 -7.99 -19.31 5.33
CA LEU A 208 -9.24 -20.08 5.26
C LEU A 208 -10.47 -19.28 5.70
N THR A 209 -10.31 -18.35 6.65
CA THR A 209 -11.42 -17.48 7.09
C THR A 209 -11.77 -16.39 6.08
N LYS A 210 -10.80 -15.92 5.28
CA LYS A 210 -11.09 -15.03 4.12
C LYS A 210 -11.83 -15.78 3.01
N LYS A 211 -11.48 -17.04 2.72
CA LYS A 211 -12.18 -17.85 1.71
C LYS A 211 -13.65 -18.16 2.05
N LYS A 212 -14.02 -18.22 3.33
CA LYS A 212 -15.39 -18.55 3.76
C LYS A 212 -16.36 -17.35 3.72
N LYS A 213 -15.88 -16.16 3.38
CA LYS A 213 -16.66 -14.91 3.37
C LYS A 213 -16.91 -14.35 1.96
N ASN A 214 -16.58 -15.11 0.92
CA ASN A 214 -16.95 -14.84 -0.48
C ASN A 214 -18.05 -15.80 -0.93
#